data_AF-A0JQX6-F1
#
_entry.id   AF-A0JQX6-F1
#
_cell.length_a   1.000
_cell.length_b   1.000
_cell.length_c   1.000
_cell.angle_alpha   90.00
_cell.angle_beta   90.00
_cell.angle_gamma   90.00
#
_symmetry.space_group_name_H-M   'P 1'
#
loop_
_entity.id
_entity.type
_entity.pdbx_description
1 polymer ?
#
loop_
_entity_poly.entity_id
_entity_poly.type
_entity_poly.pdbx_seq_one_letter_code
_entity_poly.pdbx_strand_id
1 'polypeptide(L)'
;MSVITESVPMGPLQLAVCAAVVVCGVAGAVYSARYHARRDAGQMTDAVFWDGFAGLVVVFPAVLIPFLASPWLGLGAGFLAAATAVAAYVWSPRVMARQEARLHDAAAQAEIAAAAARHRTVLSRWQRYELDPACCIDYPDMTDVRRPETAALIKAMREAERLRAVEPASYLPAVTRLEHALGRAEAAAGVPSR
;
A
#
# COMPACT_ATOMS: atom_id res chain seq x y z
N MET A 1 -59.36 12.85 -29.50
CA MET A 1 -59.34 13.87 -28.43
C MET A 1 -59.48 13.15 -27.11
N SER A 2 -58.63 13.23 -26.10
CA SER A 2 -57.27 13.71 -25.94
C SER A 2 -56.77 12.92 -24.75
N VAL A 3 -55.81 12.03 -24.94
CA VAL A 3 -55.21 11.28 -23.83
C VAL A 3 -54.37 12.29 -23.08
N ILE A 4 -54.86 12.69 -21.91
CA ILE A 4 -54.15 13.52 -20.95
C ILE A 4 -52.99 12.65 -20.44
N THR A 5 -51.85 12.74 -21.11
CA THR A 5 -50.57 12.34 -20.53
C THR A 5 -50.24 13.38 -19.47
N GLU A 6 -50.73 13.15 -18.26
CA GLU A 6 -50.36 13.92 -17.08
C GLU A 6 -48.87 13.64 -16.80
N SER A 7 -48.01 14.48 -17.37
CA SER A 7 -46.58 14.47 -17.15
C SER A 7 -46.34 14.84 -15.69
N VAL A 8 -46.18 13.85 -14.81
CA VAL A 8 -45.69 14.08 -13.46
C VAL A 8 -44.29 14.69 -13.60
N PRO A 9 -44.09 15.98 -13.29
CA PRO A 9 -42.79 16.59 -13.43
C PRO A 9 -41.94 16.08 -12.26
N MET A 10 -41.00 15.17 -12.55
CA MET A 10 -39.95 14.85 -11.58
C MET A 10 -39.23 16.15 -11.21
N GLY A 11 -39.29 16.53 -9.94
CA GLY A 11 -38.64 17.74 -9.46
C GLY A 11 -37.13 17.72 -9.74
N PRO A 12 -36.46 18.87 -9.89
CA PRO A 12 -35.03 18.95 -10.22
C PRO A 12 -34.14 18.21 -9.21
N LEU A 13 -34.58 18.14 -7.95
CA LEU A 13 -33.91 17.41 -6.86
C LEU A 13 -33.99 15.89 -7.05
N GLN A 14 -35.11 15.39 -7.58
CA GLN A 14 -35.32 13.97 -7.87
C GLN A 14 -34.45 13.53 -9.07
N LEU A 15 -34.33 14.37 -10.10
CA LEU A 15 -33.40 14.16 -11.21
C LEU A 15 -31.94 14.16 -10.76
N ALA A 16 -31.56 15.08 -9.87
CA ALA A 16 -30.21 15.14 -9.31
C ALA A 16 -29.87 13.88 -8.49
N VAL A 17 -30.82 13.38 -7.69
CA VAL A 17 -30.65 12.13 -6.92
C VAL A 17 -30.54 10.92 -7.84
N CYS A 18 -31.39 10.81 -8.86
CA CYS A 18 -31.29 9.73 -9.86
C CYS A 18 -29.94 9.77 -10.59
N ALA A 19 -29.50 10.95 -11.04
CA ALA A 19 -28.20 11.11 -11.70
C ALA A 19 -27.04 10.73 -10.77
N ALA A 20 -27.07 11.15 -9.51
CA ALA A 20 -26.04 10.81 -8.52
C ALA A 20 -25.98 9.29 -8.24
N VAL A 21 -27.13 8.62 -8.12
CA VAL A 21 -27.19 7.16 -7.91
C VAL A 21 -26.65 6.41 -9.13
N VAL A 22 -26.99 6.84 -10.35
CA VAL A 22 -26.44 6.27 -11.59
C VAL A 22 -24.92 6.45 -11.62
N VAL A 23 -24.43 7.66 -11.35
CA VAL A 23 -22.99 7.98 -11.38
C VAL A 23 -22.22 7.14 -10.35
N CYS A 24 -22.70 7.07 -9.11
CA CYS A 24 -22.07 6.29 -8.05
C CYS A 24 -22.13 4.77 -8.33
N GLY A 25 -23.26 4.26 -8.83
CA GLY A 25 -23.43 2.84 -9.15
C GLY A 25 -22.55 2.39 -10.31
N VAL A 26 -22.51 3.17 -11.40
CA VAL A 26 -21.62 2.91 -12.55
C VAL A 26 -20.15 2.96 -12.13
N ALA A 27 -19.76 4.00 -11.40
CA ALA A 27 -18.37 4.17 -10.95
C ALA A 27 -17.93 3.02 -10.03
N GLY A 28 -18.80 2.60 -9.11
CA GLY A 28 -18.56 1.47 -8.21
C GLY A 28 -18.39 0.14 -8.95
N ALA A 29 -19.31 -0.18 -9.87
CA ALA A 29 -19.28 -1.43 -10.63
C ALA A 29 -18.09 -1.53 -11.60
N VAL A 30 -17.74 -0.43 -12.27
CA VAL A 30 -16.55 -0.39 -13.15
C VAL A 30 -15.25 -0.53 -12.34
N TYR A 31 -15.21 0.05 -11.15
CA TYR A 31 -14.08 -0.08 -10.24
C TYR A 31 -13.94 -1.51 -9.69
N SER A 32 -15.03 -2.15 -9.26
CA SER A 32 -15.02 -3.52 -8.72
C SER A 32 -14.67 -4.56 -9.78
N ALA A 33 -15.32 -4.50 -10.95
CA ALA A 33 -15.08 -5.42 -12.07
C ALA A 33 -13.60 -5.45 -12.49
N ARG A 34 -12.94 -4.28 -12.50
CA ARG A 34 -11.54 -4.17 -12.90
C ARG A 34 -10.57 -4.55 -11.78
N TYR A 35 -10.93 -4.30 -10.52
CA TYR A 35 -10.17 -4.73 -9.36
C TYR A 35 -10.09 -6.26 -9.31
N HIS A 36 -11.21 -6.96 -9.55
CA HIS A 36 -11.27 -8.42 -9.58
C HIS A 36 -10.63 -9.03 -10.85
N ALA A 37 -10.85 -8.44 -12.03
CA ALA A 37 -10.25 -8.93 -13.28
C ALA A 37 -8.71 -8.94 -13.29
N ARG A 38 -8.05 -8.14 -12.44
CA ARG A 38 -6.58 -8.14 -12.31
C ARG A 38 -6.08 -8.96 -11.13
N ARG A 39 -6.88 -9.16 -10.09
CA ARG A 39 -6.50 -9.96 -8.91
C ARG A 39 -6.60 -11.46 -9.19
N ASP A 40 -7.58 -11.86 -10.02
CA ASP A 40 -7.95 -13.26 -10.24
C ASP A 40 -7.81 -13.70 -11.71
N ALA A 41 -6.59 -13.61 -12.26
CA ALA A 41 -6.28 -14.04 -13.62
C ALA A 41 -6.60 -15.54 -13.92
N GLY A 42 -6.99 -16.33 -12.90
CA GLY A 42 -7.38 -17.74 -13.01
C GLY A 42 -8.85 -18.08 -12.70
N GLN A 43 -9.65 -17.18 -12.12
CA GLN A 43 -11.08 -17.40 -11.75
C GLN A 43 -12.02 -16.39 -12.45
N MET A 44 -11.59 -15.94 -13.63
CA MET A 44 -12.01 -14.70 -14.30
C MET A 44 -13.48 -14.60 -14.76
N THR A 45 -14.27 -15.67 -14.66
CA THR A 45 -15.64 -15.69 -15.21
C THR A 45 -16.71 -15.29 -14.21
N ASP A 46 -16.65 -15.76 -12.97
CA ASP A 46 -17.79 -15.59 -12.05
C ASP A 46 -17.78 -14.20 -11.38
N ALA A 47 -16.61 -13.72 -10.94
CA ALA A 47 -16.50 -12.39 -10.31
C ALA A 47 -16.84 -11.24 -11.28
N VAL A 48 -16.34 -11.31 -12.52
CA VAL A 48 -16.62 -10.29 -13.55
C VAL A 48 -18.09 -10.32 -13.97
N PHE A 49 -18.71 -11.51 -14.01
CA PHE A 49 -20.15 -11.66 -14.24
C PHE A 49 -20.97 -11.00 -13.12
N TRP A 50 -20.67 -11.30 -11.86
CA TRP A 50 -21.41 -10.74 -10.72
C TRP A 50 -21.24 -9.22 -10.60
N ASP A 51 -20.05 -8.69 -10.88
CA ASP A 51 -19.81 -7.23 -10.91
C ASP A 51 -20.57 -6.55 -12.06
N GLY A 52 -20.57 -7.16 -13.25
CA GLY A 52 -21.34 -6.67 -14.40
C GLY A 52 -22.84 -6.73 -14.17
N PHE A 53 -23.34 -7.82 -13.59
CA PHE A 53 -24.74 -8.01 -13.25
C PHE A 53 -25.21 -7.05 -12.15
N ALA A 54 -24.44 -6.87 -11.08
CA ALA A 54 -24.74 -5.91 -10.03
C ALA A 54 -24.79 -4.48 -10.57
N GLY A 55 -23.82 -4.11 -11.43
CA GLY A 55 -23.83 -2.82 -12.13
C GLY A 55 -25.08 -2.64 -13.00
N LEU A 56 -25.43 -3.65 -13.79
CA LEU A 56 -26.61 -3.63 -14.64
C LEU A 56 -27.91 -3.49 -13.82
N VAL A 57 -28.05 -4.22 -12.72
CA VAL A 57 -29.23 -4.17 -11.83
C VAL A 57 -29.43 -2.79 -11.20
N VAL A 58 -28.36 -2.03 -10.97
CA VAL A 58 -28.45 -0.66 -10.43
C VAL A 58 -28.69 0.37 -11.54
N VAL A 59 -28.02 0.23 -12.68
CA VAL A 59 -28.07 1.20 -13.80
C VAL A 59 -29.36 1.10 -14.59
N PHE A 60 -29.82 -0.13 -14.84
CA PHE A 60 -31.02 -0.40 -15.65
C PHE A 60 -32.28 0.29 -15.11
N PRO A 61 -32.70 0.13 -13.83
CA PRO A 61 -33.87 0.83 -13.31
C PRO A 61 -33.66 2.34 -13.23
N ALA A 62 -32.45 2.80 -12.93
CA ALA A 62 -32.15 4.22 -12.79
C ALA A 62 -32.16 4.99 -14.12
N VAL A 63 -31.97 4.30 -15.25
CA VAL A 63 -32.17 4.83 -16.61
C VAL A 63 -33.61 4.61 -17.09
N LEU A 64 -34.22 3.47 -16.75
CA LEU A 64 -35.56 3.08 -17.20
C LEU A 64 -36.65 4.00 -16.63
N ILE A 65 -36.55 4.37 -15.35
CA ILE A 65 -37.52 5.23 -14.65
C ILE A 65 -37.65 6.62 -15.33
N PRO A 66 -36.56 7.37 -15.61
CA PRO A 66 -36.66 8.64 -16.34
C PRO A 66 -36.94 8.48 -17.85
N PHE A 67 -36.55 7.37 -18.48
CA PHE A 67 -36.90 7.08 -19.88
C PHE A 67 -38.41 6.94 -20.09
N LEU A 68 -39.11 6.32 -19.13
CA LEU A 68 -40.58 6.19 -19.13
C LEU A 68 -41.29 7.56 -18.94
N ALA A 69 -40.62 8.55 -18.34
CA ALA A 69 -41.18 9.88 -18.13
C ALA A 69 -40.93 10.83 -19.32
N SER A 70 -39.77 10.76 -19.98
CA SER A 70 -39.48 11.53 -21.21
C SER A 70 -38.34 10.90 -22.03
N PRO A 71 -38.53 10.70 -23.35
CA PRO A 71 -37.50 10.11 -24.23
C PRO A 71 -36.17 10.87 -24.23
N TRP A 72 -36.22 12.20 -24.10
CA TRP A 72 -35.03 13.06 -24.08
C TRP A 72 -34.26 12.99 -22.76
N LEU A 73 -34.95 12.78 -21.64
CA LEU A 73 -34.31 12.61 -20.32
C LEU A 73 -33.55 11.28 -20.23
N GLY A 74 -34.07 10.21 -20.85
CA GLY A 74 -33.39 8.92 -20.91
C GLY A 74 -32.12 8.95 -21.77
N LEU A 75 -32.12 9.68 -22.90
CA LEU A 75 -30.90 9.88 -23.70
C LEU A 75 -29.83 10.65 -22.93
N GLY A 76 -30.22 11.71 -22.20
CA GLY A 76 -29.30 12.47 -21.35
C GLY A 76 -28.69 11.63 -20.23
N ALA A 77 -29.51 10.84 -19.53
CA ALA A 77 -29.06 9.93 -18.48
C ALA A 77 -28.15 8.81 -19.02
N GLY A 78 -28.47 8.25 -20.18
CA GLY A 78 -27.65 7.24 -20.84
C GLY A 78 -26.28 7.78 -21.27
N PHE A 79 -26.21 9.00 -21.81
CA PHE A 79 -24.93 9.63 -22.15
C PHE A 79 -24.10 9.94 -20.91
N LEU A 80 -24.73 10.41 -19.83
CA LEU A 80 -24.06 10.65 -18.56
C LEU A 80 -23.51 9.35 -17.95
N ALA A 81 -24.27 8.25 -18.00
CA ALA A 81 -23.83 6.93 -17.56
C ALA A 81 -22.64 6.43 -18.38
N ALA A 82 -22.70 6.57 -19.72
CA ALA A 82 -21.61 6.20 -20.61
C ALA A 82 -20.35 7.05 -20.37
N ALA A 83 -20.49 8.37 -20.23
CA ALA A 83 -19.37 9.27 -19.95
C ALA A 83 -18.73 8.97 -18.59
N THR A 84 -19.53 8.67 -17.58
CA THR A 84 -19.04 8.28 -16.24
C THR A 84 -18.31 6.93 -16.28
N ALA A 85 -18.84 5.95 -17.02
CA ALA A 85 -18.19 4.65 -17.21
C ALA A 85 -16.83 4.81 -17.91
N VAL A 86 -16.76 5.61 -18.97
CA VAL A 86 -15.52 5.89 -19.69
C VAL A 86 -14.53 6.64 -18.81
N ALA A 87 -14.97 7.67 -18.08
CA ALA A 87 -14.12 8.42 -17.17
C ALA A 87 -13.55 7.53 -16.05
N ALA A 88 -14.39 6.72 -15.41
CA ALA A 88 -13.97 5.76 -14.38
C ALA A 88 -12.97 4.73 -14.93
N TYR A 89 -13.20 4.21 -16.14
CA TYR A 89 -12.31 3.28 -16.82
C TYR A 89 -10.93 3.89 -17.14
N VAL A 90 -10.90 5.16 -17.54
CA VAL A 90 -9.65 5.87 -17.89
C VAL A 90 -8.89 6.33 -16.65
N TRP A 91 -9.57 6.62 -15.54
CA TRP A 91 -8.93 7.05 -14.28
C TRP A 91 -8.45 5.89 -13.41
N SER A 92 -9.07 4.71 -13.51
CA SER A 92 -8.68 3.53 -12.71
C SER A 92 -7.19 3.17 -12.77
N PRO A 93 -6.48 3.15 -13.92
CA PRO A 93 -5.04 2.82 -13.92
C PRO A 93 -4.21 3.85 -13.16
N ARG A 94 -4.58 5.13 -13.17
CA ARG A 94 -3.84 6.18 -12.47
C ARG A 94 -4.03 6.12 -10.96
N VAL A 95 -5.23 5.78 -10.49
CA VAL A 95 -5.51 5.63 -9.06
C VAL A 95 -4.82 4.39 -8.51
N MET A 96 -4.86 3.27 -9.24
CA MET A 96 -4.22 2.02 -8.82
C MET A 96 -2.69 2.13 -8.84
N ALA A 97 -2.10 2.70 -9.90
CA ALA A 97 -0.64 2.91 -9.96
C ALA A 97 -0.14 3.77 -8.78
N ARG A 98 -0.94 4.77 -8.35
CA ARG A 98 -0.64 5.56 -7.14
C ARG A 98 -0.77 4.74 -5.86
N GLN A 99 -1.72 3.81 -5.77
CA GLN A 99 -1.86 2.94 -4.61
C GLN A 99 -0.73 1.92 -4.53
N GLU A 100 -0.39 1.28 -5.65
CA GLU A 100 0.76 0.35 -5.75
C GLU A 100 2.06 1.07 -5.36
N ALA A 101 2.31 2.26 -5.90
CA ALA A 101 3.48 3.07 -5.52
C ALA A 101 3.51 3.36 -4.01
N ARG A 102 2.37 3.75 -3.42
CA ARG A 102 2.27 3.99 -1.97
C ARG A 102 2.53 2.74 -1.13
N LEU A 103 2.04 1.58 -1.58
CA LEU A 103 2.27 0.31 -0.90
C LEU A 103 3.74 -0.10 -0.98
N HIS A 104 4.38 0.08 -2.14
CA HIS A 104 5.81 -0.16 -2.31
C HIS A 104 6.65 0.78 -1.45
N ASP A 105 6.32 2.07 -1.42
CA ASP A 105 6.99 3.05 -0.59
C ASP A 105 6.83 2.73 0.91
N ALA A 106 5.62 2.36 1.34
CA ALA A 106 5.36 1.98 2.73
C ALA A 106 6.12 0.70 3.12
N ALA A 107 6.19 -0.29 2.24
CA ALA A 107 6.96 -1.51 2.46
C ALA A 107 8.46 -1.21 2.58
N ALA A 108 9.03 -0.40 1.67
CA ALA A 108 10.43 0.02 1.72
C ALA A 108 10.76 0.79 3.01
N GLN A 109 9.85 1.69 3.44
CA GLN A 109 9.99 2.41 4.71
C GLN A 109 9.97 1.46 5.92
N ALA A 110 9.07 0.47 5.91
CA ALA A 110 8.99 -0.53 6.97
C ALA A 110 10.28 -1.36 7.08
N GLU A 111 10.88 -1.76 5.95
CA GLU A 111 12.16 -2.47 5.92
C GLU A 111 13.31 -1.64 6.50
N ILE A 112 13.40 -0.35 6.11
CA ILE A 112 14.41 0.57 6.66
C ILE A 112 14.20 0.77 8.17
N ALA A 113 12.95 0.90 8.63
CA ALA A 113 12.63 1.04 10.04
C ALA A 113 13.01 -0.23 10.84
N ALA A 114 12.76 -1.41 10.28
CA ALA A 114 13.18 -2.68 10.87
C ALA A 114 14.72 -2.79 10.95
N ALA A 115 15.44 -2.37 9.90
CA ALA A 115 16.91 -2.29 9.93
C ALA A 115 17.41 -1.30 11.00
N ALA A 116 16.75 -0.15 11.16
CA ALA A 116 17.07 0.82 12.20
C ALA A 116 16.77 0.30 13.62
N ALA A 117 15.76 -0.54 13.80
CA ALA A 117 15.52 -1.23 15.06
C ALA A 117 16.65 -2.23 15.38
N ARG A 118 17.02 -3.07 14.41
CA ARG A 118 18.13 -4.04 14.54
C ARG A 118 19.45 -3.35 14.87
N HIS A 119 19.78 -2.27 14.16
CA HIS A 119 20.98 -1.46 14.44
C HIS A 119 20.98 -0.95 15.89
N ARG A 120 19.87 -0.38 16.38
CA ARG A 120 19.78 0.07 17.78
C ARG A 120 19.95 -1.06 18.77
N THR A 121 19.42 -2.25 18.48
CA THR A 121 19.60 -3.44 19.33
C THR A 121 21.07 -3.87 19.40
N VAL A 122 21.79 -3.86 18.28
CA VAL A 122 23.23 -4.14 18.26
C VAL A 122 24.00 -3.09 19.06
N LEU A 123 23.70 -1.80 18.83
CA LEU A 123 24.35 -0.72 19.58
C LEU A 123 24.09 -0.82 21.08
N SER A 124 22.88 -1.15 21.51
CA SER A 124 22.57 -1.27 22.94
C SER A 124 23.30 -2.45 23.59
N ARG A 125 23.51 -3.56 22.85
CA ARG A 125 24.34 -4.68 23.33
C ARG A 125 25.80 -4.26 23.44
N TRP A 126 26.35 -3.66 22.40
CA TRP A 126 27.74 -3.17 22.42
C TRP A 126 27.98 -2.14 23.52
N GLN A 127 27.06 -1.19 23.71
CA GLN A 127 27.11 -0.20 24.79
C GLN A 127 27.19 -0.85 26.17
N ARG A 128 26.59 -2.02 26.37
CA ARG A 128 26.70 -2.74 27.64
C ARG A 128 28.13 -3.19 27.90
N TYR A 129 28.83 -3.70 26.89
CA TYR A 129 30.23 -4.13 27.04
C TYR A 129 31.18 -2.97 27.32
N GLU A 130 30.87 -1.75 26.87
CA GLU A 130 31.70 -0.57 27.10
C GLU A 130 31.37 0.20 28.38
N LEU A 131 30.08 0.25 28.77
CA LEU A 131 29.60 1.13 29.85
C LEU A 131 29.34 0.38 31.15
N ASP A 132 29.17 -0.94 31.15
CA ASP A 132 28.96 -1.74 32.35
C ASP A 132 30.31 -2.26 32.89
N PRO A 133 30.76 -1.79 34.07
CA PRO A 133 32.05 -2.22 34.63
C PRO A 133 32.17 -3.72 34.83
N ALA A 134 31.07 -4.43 35.11
CA ALA A 134 31.09 -5.89 35.25
C ALA A 134 31.40 -6.55 33.91
N CYS A 135 30.76 -6.10 32.82
CA CYS A 135 31.01 -6.61 31.49
C CYS A 135 32.42 -6.29 30.99
N CYS A 136 32.98 -5.12 31.33
CA CYS A 136 34.37 -4.77 31.00
C CYS A 136 35.39 -5.69 31.68
N ILE A 137 35.11 -6.12 32.93
CA ILE A 137 35.98 -7.04 33.68
C ILE A 137 35.86 -8.46 33.14
N ASP A 138 34.64 -8.92 32.86
CA ASP A 138 34.38 -10.29 32.40
C ASP A 138 34.82 -10.50 30.94
N TYR A 139 34.71 -9.48 30.08
CA TYR A 139 34.97 -9.56 28.64
C TYR A 139 35.87 -8.42 28.13
N PRO A 140 37.12 -8.29 28.61
CA PRO A 140 38.00 -7.16 28.25
C PRO A 140 38.36 -7.13 26.76
N ASP A 141 38.34 -8.28 26.09
CA ASP A 141 38.63 -8.39 24.65
C ASP A 141 37.57 -7.68 23.77
N MET A 142 36.35 -7.43 24.28
CA MET A 142 35.31 -6.69 23.55
C MET A 142 35.62 -5.20 23.35
N THR A 143 36.49 -4.63 24.18
CA THR A 143 36.90 -3.20 24.11
C THR A 143 38.31 -3.04 23.52
N ASP A 144 39.08 -4.13 23.37
CA ASP A 144 40.42 -4.07 22.78
C ASP A 144 40.38 -3.99 21.25
N VAL A 145 40.61 -2.78 20.72
CA VAL A 145 40.66 -2.48 19.27
C VAL A 145 41.85 -3.16 18.58
N ARG A 146 42.84 -3.71 19.31
CA ARG A 146 43.94 -4.49 18.72
C ARG A 146 43.46 -5.85 18.22
N ARG A 147 42.33 -6.35 18.75
CA ARG A 147 41.70 -7.57 18.25
C ARG A 147 41.07 -7.30 16.89
N PRO A 148 41.35 -8.13 15.87
CA PRO A 148 40.82 -7.91 14.52
C PRO A 148 39.30 -7.97 14.47
N GLU A 149 38.66 -8.75 15.34
CA GLU A 149 37.20 -8.89 15.44
C GLU A 149 36.55 -7.61 15.98
N THR A 150 37.09 -7.05 17.07
CA THR A 150 36.64 -5.78 17.66
C THR A 150 36.87 -4.62 16.70
N ALA A 151 38.03 -4.56 16.03
CA ALA A 151 38.27 -3.57 14.98
C ALA A 151 37.28 -3.70 13.80
N ALA A 152 36.90 -4.92 13.42
CA ALA A 152 35.91 -5.17 12.38
C ALA A 152 34.50 -4.74 12.82
N LEU A 153 34.14 -4.94 14.09
CA LEU A 153 32.89 -4.45 14.68
C LEU A 153 32.80 -2.92 14.61
N ILE A 154 33.82 -2.20 15.09
CA ILE A 154 33.84 -0.73 15.05
C ILE A 154 33.75 -0.19 13.61
N LYS A 155 34.44 -0.84 12.67
CA LYS A 155 34.34 -0.49 11.24
C LYS A 155 32.93 -0.73 10.69
N ALA A 156 32.30 -1.85 11.02
CA ALA A 156 30.94 -2.17 10.60
C ALA A 156 29.91 -1.20 11.19
N MET A 157 30.09 -0.79 12.46
CA MET A 157 29.25 0.23 13.10
C MET A 157 29.33 1.56 12.37
N ARG A 158 30.56 2.04 12.10
CA ARG A 158 30.78 3.29 11.37
C ARG A 158 30.18 3.25 9.97
N GLU A 159 30.32 2.11 9.28
CA GLU A 159 29.78 1.95 7.93
C GLU A 159 28.25 1.92 7.93
N ALA A 160 27.62 1.23 8.88
CA ALA A 160 26.17 1.23 9.03
C ALA A 160 25.63 2.65 9.32
N GLU A 161 26.30 3.41 10.20
CA GLU A 161 25.88 4.78 10.52
C GLU A 161 26.08 5.73 9.32
N ARG A 162 27.17 5.59 8.56
CA ARG A 162 27.40 6.36 7.33
C ARG A 162 26.32 6.08 6.29
N LEU A 163 26.01 4.80 6.03
CA LEU A 163 25.03 4.40 5.02
C LEU A 163 23.60 4.76 5.41
N ARG A 164 23.30 4.87 6.71
CA ARG A 164 22.00 5.34 7.20
C ARG A 164 21.66 6.74 6.68
N ALA A 165 22.65 7.63 6.56
CA ALA A 165 22.45 9.01 6.11
C ALA A 165 22.54 9.19 4.59
N VAL A 166 23.35 8.38 3.92
CA VAL A 166 23.70 8.59 2.51
C VAL A 166 22.89 7.69 1.56
N GLU A 167 22.67 6.42 1.92
CA GLU A 167 22.15 5.43 0.97
C GLU A 167 21.32 4.34 1.68
N PRO A 168 20.00 4.54 1.80
CA PRO A 168 19.11 3.61 2.49
C PRO A 168 19.10 2.19 1.92
N ALA A 169 19.30 2.04 0.60
CA ALA A 169 19.35 0.73 -0.07
C ALA A 169 20.54 -0.12 0.42
N SER A 170 21.69 0.51 0.65
CA SER A 170 22.91 -0.13 1.13
C SER A 170 22.96 -0.26 2.66
N TYR A 171 22.05 0.40 3.38
CA TYR A 171 21.97 0.36 4.85
C TYR A 171 21.58 -1.03 5.37
N LEU A 172 20.58 -1.68 4.77
CA LEU A 172 20.11 -3.01 5.19
C LEU A 172 21.24 -4.07 5.24
N PRO A 173 22.02 -4.29 4.16
CA PRO A 173 23.13 -5.23 4.21
C PRO A 173 24.27 -4.77 5.15
N ALA A 174 24.43 -3.46 5.37
CA ALA A 174 25.40 -2.96 6.35
C ALA A 174 25.03 -3.31 7.79
N VAL A 175 23.74 -3.21 8.15
CA VAL A 175 23.24 -3.65 9.47
C VAL A 175 23.44 -5.15 9.66
N THR A 176 23.20 -5.97 8.64
CA THR A 176 23.46 -7.42 8.73
C THR A 176 24.95 -7.73 8.90
N ARG A 177 25.85 -7.01 8.20
CA ARG A 177 27.30 -7.13 8.43
C ARG A 177 27.70 -6.72 9.85
N LEU A 178 27.06 -5.69 10.40
CA LEU A 178 27.26 -5.25 11.78
C LEU A 178 26.82 -6.33 12.78
N GLU A 179 25.65 -6.94 12.60
CA GLU A 179 25.17 -8.06 13.43
C GLU A 179 26.17 -9.23 13.43
N HIS A 180 26.66 -9.62 12.25
CA HIS A 180 27.68 -10.67 12.14
C HIS A 180 29.03 -10.27 12.76
N ALA A 181 29.43 -8.99 12.66
CA ALA A 181 30.65 -8.51 13.28
C ALA A 181 30.56 -8.54 14.81
N LEU A 182 29.39 -8.17 15.38
CA LEU A 182 29.15 -8.28 16.81
C LEU A 182 29.23 -9.74 17.27
N GLY A 183 28.52 -10.66 16.60
CA GLY A 183 28.54 -12.07 16.98
C GLY A 183 29.93 -12.71 16.90
N ARG A 184 30.78 -12.28 15.95
CA ARG A 184 32.18 -12.74 15.88
C ARG A 184 33.04 -12.17 17.01
N ALA A 185 32.84 -10.91 17.38
CA ALA A 185 33.53 -10.29 18.52
C ALA A 185 33.12 -10.96 19.84
N GLU A 186 31.81 -11.17 20.04
CA GLU A 186 31.26 -11.87 21.21
C GLU A 186 31.82 -13.30 21.32
N ALA A 187 31.86 -14.05 20.22
CA ALA A 187 32.44 -15.39 20.19
C ALA A 187 33.94 -15.41 20.48
N ALA A 188 34.71 -14.45 19.94
CA ALA A 188 36.14 -14.33 20.20
C ALA A 188 36.45 -13.94 21.66
N ALA A 189 35.58 -13.13 22.28
CA ALA A 189 35.67 -12.73 23.68
C ALA A 189 35.12 -13.79 24.66
N GLY A 190 34.61 -14.93 24.16
CA GLY A 190 34.08 -16.00 25.01
C GLY A 190 32.71 -15.72 25.63
N VAL A 191 31.95 -14.77 25.07
CA VAL A 191 30.58 -14.49 25.50
C VAL A 191 29.70 -15.71 25.17
N PRO A 192 28.91 -16.24 26.12
CA PRO A 192 28.01 -17.35 25.86
C PRO A 192 26.99 -16.99 24.78
N SER A 193 26.90 -17.80 23.72
CA SER A 193 25.85 -17.67 22.71
C SER A 193 24.49 -17.97 23.35
N ARG A 194 23.61 -16.97 23.42
CA ARG A 194 22.21 -17.14 23.83
C ARG A 194 21.33 -17.50 22.64
#